data_AF-A0A7W0G0E9-F1
#
_entry.id   AF-A0A7W0G0E9-F1
#
_cell.length_a   1.000
_cell.length_b   1.000
_cell.length_c   1.000
_cell.angle_alpha   90.00
_cell.angle_beta   90.00
_cell.angle_gamma   90.00
#
_symmetry.space_group_name_H-M   'P 1'
#
loop_
_entity.id
_entity.type
_entity.pdbx_description
1 polymer ?
#
loop_
_entity_poly.entity_id
_entity_poly.type
_entity_poly.pdbx_seq_one_letter_code
_entity_poly.pdbx_strand_id
1 'polypeptide(L)'
;MSKVKIVRIVVLSLLASAAPLLSGGTTAAAQRRGKQQRRPPAAICPDPTLPCRTSVEFKPHQLPFRLPANDFIFETEQFYAVILKSVRFDRAKECTVFIPEAERLAAQQLFPRHKVFASRCYDAEEMFYTNVASDQQFMAVYAGRTRAEAERVLARVKATGRYGGANLRQMQTGFNGT
;
A
#
# COMPACT_ATOMS: atom_id res chain seq x y z
N MET A 1 50.79 29.97 12.02
CA MET A 1 50.97 29.79 13.49
C MET A 1 49.68 30.21 14.19
N SER A 2 49.38 29.60 15.36
CA SER A 2 48.20 29.81 16.25
C SER A 2 46.94 29.04 15.82
N LYS A 3 46.67 27.80 16.27
CA LYS A 3 46.39 27.27 17.63
C LYS A 3 45.25 27.99 18.36
N VAL A 4 44.04 27.44 18.28
CA VAL A 4 42.93 27.74 19.21
C VAL A 4 42.79 26.57 20.18
N LYS A 5 42.84 26.89 21.48
CA LYS A 5 42.75 25.97 22.62
C LYS A 5 41.27 25.71 22.94
N ILE A 6 40.89 24.44 23.08
CA ILE A 6 39.59 24.06 23.66
C ILE A 6 39.80 23.75 25.14
N VAL A 7 38.97 24.40 25.95
CA VAL A 7 38.98 24.35 27.41
C VAL A 7 38.13 23.17 27.93
N ARG A 8 38.70 22.61 28.98
CA ARG A 8 38.33 21.53 29.89
C ARG A 8 36.93 21.54 30.54
N ILE A 9 36.49 20.30 30.82
CA ILE A 9 35.87 19.76 32.05
C ILE A 9 34.38 20.04 32.30
N VAL A 10 33.60 18.96 32.42
CA VAL A 10 32.74 18.71 33.60
C VAL A 10 32.83 17.23 33.99
N VAL A 11 33.17 17.01 35.26
CA VAL A 11 33.18 15.75 36.01
C VAL A 11 31.76 15.43 36.47
N LEU A 12 31.32 14.18 36.37
CA LEU A 12 30.21 13.68 37.17
C LEU A 12 30.58 12.32 37.77
N SER A 13 30.72 12.33 39.10
CA SER A 13 30.93 11.18 39.97
C SER A 13 29.60 10.71 40.58
N LEU A 14 29.65 9.54 41.23
CA LEU A 14 28.70 8.98 42.23
C LEU A 14 27.61 8.08 41.60
N LEU A 15 27.26 6.89 42.13
CA LEU A 15 27.59 6.16 43.36
C LEU A 15 27.28 4.68 43.14
N ALA A 16 28.08 3.81 43.77
CA ALA A 16 27.80 2.38 43.92
C ALA A 16 26.90 2.16 45.15
N SER A 17 25.89 1.32 45.00
CA SER A 17 25.11 0.75 46.12
C SER A 17 24.91 -0.74 45.87
N ALA A 18 25.47 -1.55 46.78
CA ALA A 18 25.29 -2.99 46.86
C ALA A 18 24.48 -3.34 48.12
N ALA A 19 23.47 -4.23 48.01
CA ALA A 19 22.95 -5.14 49.05
C ALA A 19 21.82 -6.03 48.43
N PRO A 20 21.26 -7.06 49.11
CA PRO A 20 21.62 -8.47 48.95
C PRO A 20 20.45 -9.37 48.46
N LEU A 21 20.80 -10.62 48.18
CA LEU A 21 19.96 -11.76 47.79
C LEU A 21 18.89 -12.12 48.83
N LEU A 22 17.64 -12.32 48.39
CA LEU A 22 16.65 -13.17 49.05
C LEU A 22 15.71 -13.80 48.01
N SER A 23 15.63 -15.12 48.09
CA SER A 23 14.95 -16.05 47.21
C SER A 23 13.43 -16.00 47.35
N GLY A 24 12.71 -15.91 46.23
CA GLY A 24 11.26 -16.07 46.17
C GLY A 24 10.86 -16.64 44.83
N GLY A 25 10.34 -17.87 44.84
CA GLY A 25 10.05 -18.67 43.65
C GLY A 25 9.17 -17.94 42.64
N THR A 26 9.73 -17.70 41.46
CA THR A 26 8.94 -17.40 40.28
C THR A 26 8.80 -18.70 39.51
N THR A 27 7.60 -19.28 39.53
CA THR A 27 7.18 -20.19 38.49
C THR A 27 7.28 -19.42 37.17
N ALA A 28 8.38 -19.63 36.46
CA ALA A 28 8.54 -19.19 35.09
C ALA A 28 7.54 -20.01 34.26
N ALA A 29 6.28 -19.58 34.27
CA ALA A 29 5.35 -19.88 33.22
C ALA A 29 5.96 -19.27 31.96
N ALA A 30 6.77 -20.06 31.26
CA ALA A 30 7.27 -19.77 29.94
C ALA A 30 6.05 -19.58 29.05
N GLN A 31 5.60 -18.33 28.93
CA GLN A 31 4.64 -17.92 27.93
C GLN A 31 5.30 -18.22 26.59
N ARG A 32 5.01 -19.40 26.05
CA ARG A 32 5.20 -19.70 24.63
C ARG A 32 4.33 -18.69 23.89
N ARG A 33 4.90 -17.51 23.63
CA ARG A 33 4.43 -16.62 22.57
C ARG A 33 4.55 -17.44 21.31
N GLY A 34 3.48 -18.17 20.98
CA GLY A 34 3.32 -18.78 19.68
C GLY A 34 3.58 -17.65 18.69
N LYS A 35 4.66 -17.77 17.92
CA LYS A 35 4.83 -16.96 16.72
C LYS A 35 3.63 -17.33 15.86
N GLN A 36 2.54 -16.56 15.97
CA GLN A 36 1.52 -16.53 14.95
C GLN A 36 2.28 -16.25 13.66
N GLN A 37 2.43 -17.27 12.84
CA GLN A 37 3.00 -17.14 11.51
C GLN A 37 2.05 -16.20 10.77
N ARG A 38 2.43 -14.91 10.70
CA ARG A 38 1.70 -13.94 9.90
C ARG A 38 1.68 -14.47 8.48
N ARG A 39 0.47 -14.68 7.95
CA ARG A 39 0.30 -15.11 6.56
C ARG A 39 1.01 -14.09 5.65
N PRO A 40 1.70 -14.55 4.60
CA PRO A 40 2.31 -13.62 3.65
C PRO A 40 1.20 -12.79 2.98
N PRO A 41 1.46 -11.50 2.72
CA PRO A 41 0.50 -10.64 2.05
C PRO A 41 0.22 -11.14 0.62
N ALA A 42 -0.97 -10.83 0.10
CA ALA A 42 -1.39 -11.30 -1.21
C ALA A 42 -0.57 -10.63 -2.34
N ALA A 43 -0.20 -11.42 -3.35
CA ALA A 43 0.63 -10.95 -4.46
C ALA A 43 -0.23 -10.34 -5.57
N ILE A 44 0.09 -9.11 -5.97
CA ILE A 44 -0.61 -8.39 -7.05
C ILE A 44 -0.35 -9.05 -8.41
N CYS A 45 -1.35 -9.02 -9.28
CA CYS A 45 -1.26 -9.41 -10.69
C CYS A 45 -1.21 -8.14 -11.56
N PRO A 46 -0.02 -7.62 -11.88
CA PRO A 46 0.12 -6.28 -12.44
C PRO A 46 0.00 -6.21 -13.97
N ASP A 47 0.18 -7.32 -14.68
CA ASP A 47 0.15 -7.38 -16.15
C ASP A 47 -1.20 -7.98 -16.58
N PRO A 48 -2.11 -7.20 -17.19
CA PRO A 48 -3.44 -7.69 -17.58
C PRO A 48 -3.39 -8.66 -18.77
N THR A 49 -2.24 -8.81 -19.43
CA THR A 49 -2.06 -9.79 -20.51
C THR A 49 -1.73 -11.20 -19.99
N LEU A 50 -1.48 -11.33 -18.68
CA LEU A 50 -1.17 -12.59 -18.03
C LEU A 50 -2.34 -13.03 -17.13
N PRO A 51 -2.64 -14.33 -17.05
CA PRO A 51 -3.69 -14.83 -16.17
C PRO A 51 -3.33 -14.59 -14.69
N CYS A 52 -4.30 -14.09 -13.93
CA CYS A 52 -4.19 -14.00 -12.47
C CYS A 52 -4.85 -15.22 -11.83
N ARG A 53 -4.07 -16.14 -11.27
CA ARG A 53 -4.60 -17.29 -10.54
C ARG A 53 -5.08 -16.85 -9.17
N THR A 54 -6.39 -16.73 -9.02
CA THR A 54 -7.07 -16.28 -7.80
C THR A 54 -8.38 -17.07 -7.64
N SER A 55 -8.88 -17.17 -6.42
CA SER A 55 -10.14 -17.85 -6.08
C SER A 55 -11.39 -17.01 -6.33
N VAL A 56 -11.24 -15.69 -6.54
CA VAL A 56 -12.34 -14.75 -6.76
C VAL A 56 -12.26 -14.12 -8.15
N GLU A 57 -13.41 -13.75 -8.70
CA GLU A 57 -13.47 -12.97 -9.93
C GLU A 57 -13.34 -11.48 -9.62
N PHE A 58 -12.31 -10.83 -10.17
CA PHE A 58 -12.15 -9.37 -10.07
C PHE A 58 -12.83 -8.68 -11.24
N LYS A 59 -13.54 -7.58 -10.96
CA LYS A 59 -14.14 -6.73 -12.00
C LYS A 59 -13.06 -6.12 -12.91
N PRO A 60 -13.39 -5.77 -14.17
CA PRO A 60 -12.42 -5.23 -15.12
C PRO A 60 -11.64 -4.00 -14.63
N HIS A 61 -12.24 -3.15 -13.79
CA HIS A 61 -11.59 -1.95 -13.22
C HIS A 61 -10.81 -2.21 -11.93
N GLN A 62 -10.91 -3.39 -11.33
CA GLN A 62 -10.22 -3.71 -10.08
C GLN A 62 -8.76 -4.12 -10.33
N LEU A 63 -7.89 -3.93 -9.33
CA LEU A 63 -6.51 -4.42 -9.36
C LEU A 63 -6.48 -5.86 -8.82
N PRO A 64 -6.33 -6.89 -9.68
CA PRO A 64 -6.38 -8.26 -9.22
C PRO A 64 -5.13 -8.64 -8.43
N PHE A 65 -5.30 -9.57 -7.51
CA PHE A 65 -4.22 -10.19 -6.75
C PHE A 65 -4.57 -11.64 -6.43
N ARG A 66 -3.57 -12.44 -6.06
CA ARG A 66 -3.74 -13.87 -5.82
C ARG A 66 -4.36 -14.11 -4.45
N LEU A 67 -5.58 -14.65 -4.43
CA LEU A 67 -6.23 -15.15 -3.24
C LEU A 67 -6.20 -16.69 -3.18
N PRO A 68 -5.92 -17.28 -2.00
CA PRO A 68 -6.17 -18.70 -1.76
C PRO A 68 -7.67 -19.01 -1.80
N ALA A 69 -8.03 -20.28 -1.96
CA ALA A 69 -9.41 -20.71 -1.78
C ALA A 69 -9.84 -20.60 -0.31
N ASN A 70 -11.12 -20.29 -0.06
CA ASN A 70 -11.77 -20.23 1.27
C ASN A 70 -11.27 -19.11 2.20
N ASP A 71 -10.80 -18.02 1.63
CA ASP A 71 -10.12 -16.96 2.35
C ASP A 71 -10.85 -15.64 2.09
N PHE A 72 -11.43 -15.07 3.14
CA PHE A 72 -12.42 -14.00 3.04
C PHE A 72 -11.80 -12.60 3.23
N ILE A 73 -10.79 -12.44 4.10
CA ILE A 73 -10.20 -11.11 4.36
C ILE A 73 -8.70 -11.12 4.10
N PHE A 74 -8.27 -10.36 3.10
CA PHE A 74 -6.87 -10.32 2.65
C PHE A 74 -6.44 -8.92 2.28
N GLU A 75 -5.17 -8.65 2.54
CA GLU A 75 -4.50 -7.45 2.06
C GLU A 75 -3.30 -7.84 1.21
N THR A 76 -3.04 -7.02 0.21
CA THR A 76 -1.84 -7.15 -0.60
C THR A 76 -0.63 -6.63 0.16
N GLU A 77 0.53 -6.88 -0.42
CA GLU A 77 1.71 -6.11 -0.10
C GLU A 77 1.53 -4.63 -0.48
N GLN A 78 2.38 -3.76 0.06
CA GLN A 78 2.45 -2.39 -0.41
C GLN A 78 3.02 -2.35 -1.83
N PHE A 79 2.46 -1.47 -2.64
CA PHE A 79 2.88 -1.23 -4.01
C PHE A 79 2.83 0.24 -4.34
N TYR A 80 3.43 0.63 -5.45
CA TYR A 80 3.30 1.97 -5.98
C TYR A 80 2.28 1.99 -7.13
N ALA A 81 1.51 3.08 -7.18
CA ALA A 81 0.66 3.41 -8.31
C ALA A 81 0.95 4.84 -8.75
N VAL A 82 0.72 5.11 -10.04
CA VAL A 82 0.62 6.47 -10.55
C VAL A 82 -0.85 6.80 -10.66
N ILE A 83 -1.33 7.73 -9.83
CA ILE A 83 -2.69 8.27 -9.94
C ILE A 83 -2.74 9.09 -11.23
N LEU A 84 -3.60 8.70 -12.17
CA LEU A 84 -3.79 9.36 -13.46
C LEU A 84 -4.83 10.48 -13.37
N LYS A 85 -5.90 10.23 -12.60
CA LYS A 85 -7.03 11.12 -12.43
C LYS A 85 -7.69 10.87 -11.07
N SER A 86 -8.14 11.95 -10.45
CA SER A 86 -9.03 11.91 -9.28
C SER A 86 -10.25 12.77 -9.55
N VAL A 87 -11.42 12.30 -9.14
CA VAL A 87 -12.68 13.04 -9.17
C VAL A 87 -13.22 13.11 -7.75
N ARG A 88 -13.53 14.32 -7.28
CA ARG A 88 -14.18 14.50 -5.99
C ARG A 88 -15.66 14.14 -6.12
N PHE A 89 -16.20 13.49 -5.10
CA PHE A 89 -17.63 13.23 -4.99
C PHE A 89 -18.13 13.73 -3.65
N ASP A 90 -19.38 14.19 -3.64
CA ASP A 90 -20.08 14.49 -2.41
C ASP A 90 -20.63 13.18 -1.85
N ARG A 91 -20.31 12.84 -0.60
CA ARG A 91 -20.81 11.61 0.04
C ARG A 91 -22.33 11.61 0.18
N ALA A 92 -22.96 12.78 0.19
CA ALA A 92 -24.42 12.92 0.20
C ALA A 92 -25.04 12.70 -1.19
N LYS A 93 -24.25 12.76 -2.27
CA LYS A 93 -24.71 12.42 -3.62
C LYS A 93 -24.37 10.96 -3.88
N GLU A 94 -25.41 10.15 -3.99
CA GLU A 94 -25.37 8.74 -4.38
C GLU A 94 -24.29 8.51 -5.45
N CYS A 95 -23.37 7.57 -5.19
CA CYS A 95 -22.15 7.15 -5.90
C CYS A 95 -22.14 7.14 -7.45
N THR A 96 -22.57 8.22 -8.06
CA THR A 96 -22.79 8.46 -9.49
C THR A 96 -21.57 9.13 -10.12
N VAL A 97 -20.71 9.74 -9.30
CA VAL A 97 -19.47 10.36 -9.74
C VAL A 97 -18.36 9.31 -9.73
N PHE A 98 -17.97 8.87 -10.92
CA PHE A 98 -16.90 7.91 -11.12
C PHE A 98 -16.16 8.16 -12.43
N ILE A 99 -15.06 7.44 -12.64
CA ILE A 99 -14.32 7.49 -13.90
C ILE A 99 -14.92 6.46 -14.88
N PRO A 100 -15.41 6.87 -16.07
CA PRO A 100 -16.04 5.95 -17.01
C PRO A 100 -15.10 4.83 -17.46
N GLU A 101 -15.65 3.64 -17.71
CA GLU A 101 -14.84 2.48 -18.12
C GLU A 101 -14.13 2.71 -19.46
N ALA A 102 -14.77 3.41 -20.40
CA ALA A 102 -14.14 3.79 -21.66
C ALA A 102 -12.86 4.63 -21.45
N GLU A 103 -12.85 5.52 -20.44
CA GLU A 103 -11.66 6.31 -20.10
C GLU A 103 -10.55 5.43 -19.52
N ARG A 104 -10.90 4.47 -18.65
CA ARG A 104 -9.95 3.48 -18.12
C ARG A 104 -9.36 2.62 -19.22
N LEU A 105 -10.16 2.17 -20.18
CA LEU A 105 -9.70 1.37 -21.32
C LEU A 105 -8.78 2.17 -22.24
N ALA A 106 -9.09 3.46 -22.50
CA ALA A 106 -8.21 4.34 -23.26
C ALA A 106 -6.85 4.53 -22.55
N ALA A 107 -6.83 4.61 -21.23
CA ALA A 107 -5.59 4.62 -20.45
C ALA A 107 -4.87 3.26 -20.52
N GLN A 108 -5.60 2.14 -20.45
CA GLN A 108 -5.04 0.79 -20.50
C GLN A 108 -4.27 0.53 -21.82
N GLN A 109 -4.74 1.08 -22.93
CA GLN A 109 -4.06 1.00 -24.24
C GLN A 109 -2.68 1.67 -24.23
N LEU A 110 -2.49 2.74 -23.45
CA LEU A 110 -1.19 3.41 -23.30
C LEU A 110 -0.21 2.62 -22.43
N PHE A 111 -0.74 1.76 -21.55
CA PHE A 111 0.04 0.99 -20.58
C PHE A 111 -0.32 -0.51 -20.67
N PRO A 112 -0.12 -1.19 -21.81
CA PRO A 112 -0.68 -2.51 -22.06
C PRO A 112 -0.22 -3.59 -21.06
N ARG A 113 0.96 -3.41 -20.47
CA ARG A 113 1.57 -4.34 -19.50
C ARG A 113 1.49 -3.89 -18.05
N HIS A 114 0.78 -2.79 -17.78
CA HIS A 114 0.55 -2.29 -16.45
C HIS A 114 -0.96 -2.11 -16.27
N LYS A 115 -1.54 -2.84 -15.32
CA LYS A 115 -2.97 -2.77 -15.05
C LYS A 115 -3.36 -1.34 -14.69
N VAL A 116 -4.29 -0.79 -15.47
CA VAL A 116 -5.02 0.43 -15.13
C VAL A 116 -6.27 0.02 -14.37
N PHE A 117 -6.40 0.53 -13.16
CA PHE A 117 -7.50 0.25 -12.25
C PHE A 117 -8.17 1.55 -11.80
N ALA A 118 -9.41 1.45 -11.34
CA ALA A 118 -10.17 2.59 -10.86
C ALA A 118 -10.99 2.20 -9.62
N SER A 119 -11.16 3.16 -8.71
CA SER A 119 -12.04 2.98 -7.57
C SER A 119 -13.50 3.23 -7.95
N ARG A 120 -14.41 2.55 -7.24
CA ARG A 120 -15.86 2.74 -7.30
C ARG A 120 -16.39 2.95 -5.88
N CYS A 121 -17.48 3.71 -5.78
CA CYS A 121 -18.00 4.23 -4.53
C CYS A 121 -18.96 3.25 -3.81
N TYR A 122 -19.66 2.39 -4.56
CA TYR A 122 -20.33 1.19 -4.05
C TYR A 122 -20.15 0.06 -5.05
N ASP A 123 -19.07 -0.70 -4.91
CA ASP A 123 -19.18 -2.12 -5.20
C ASP A 123 -19.44 -2.75 -3.82
N ALA A 124 -20.63 -3.33 -3.60
CA ALA A 124 -20.90 -4.16 -2.43
C ALA A 124 -19.86 -5.30 -2.29
N GLU A 125 -19.09 -5.52 -3.35
CA GLU A 125 -17.94 -6.40 -3.48
C GLU A 125 -16.63 -5.69 -3.07
N GLU A 126 -16.48 -5.48 -1.76
CA GLU A 126 -15.36 -5.97 -0.94
C GLU A 126 -13.92 -5.53 -1.23
N MET A 127 -13.63 -4.73 -2.27
CA MET A 127 -12.27 -4.21 -2.52
C MET A 127 -12.05 -2.79 -1.98
N PHE A 128 -10.94 -2.59 -1.25
CA PHE A 128 -10.54 -1.27 -0.77
C PHE A 128 -9.13 -0.88 -1.25
N TYR A 129 -8.84 0.42 -1.23
CA TYR A 129 -7.52 0.97 -1.49
C TYR A 129 -7.14 1.94 -0.38
N THR A 130 -5.90 1.86 0.10
CA THR A 130 -5.38 2.77 1.12
C THR A 130 -4.68 3.98 0.50
N ASN A 131 -4.42 5.00 1.33
CA ASN A 131 -3.68 6.21 0.97
C ASN A 131 -4.31 7.03 -0.17
N VAL A 132 -5.65 7.02 -0.21
CA VAL A 132 -6.49 7.86 -1.08
C VAL A 132 -7.48 8.63 -0.23
N ALA A 133 -7.90 9.81 -0.68
CA ALA A 133 -8.86 10.61 0.06
C ALA A 133 -10.25 9.96 0.01
N SER A 134 -10.96 9.96 1.14
CA SER A 134 -12.27 9.28 1.28
C SER A 134 -13.42 9.96 0.54
N ASP A 135 -13.20 11.17 0.03
CA ASP A 135 -14.11 11.96 -0.80
C ASP A 135 -13.69 11.95 -2.28
N GLN A 136 -12.82 11.03 -2.69
CA GLN A 136 -12.31 10.94 -4.05
C GLN A 136 -12.46 9.53 -4.64
N GLN A 137 -12.87 9.51 -5.90
CA GLN A 137 -12.65 8.36 -6.76
C GLN A 137 -11.43 8.62 -7.64
N PHE A 138 -10.70 7.57 -8.00
CA PHE A 138 -9.46 7.71 -8.76
C PHE A 138 -9.31 6.62 -9.81
N MET A 139 -8.46 6.91 -10.80
CA MET A 139 -7.95 5.96 -11.77
C MET A 139 -6.44 6.01 -11.69
N ALA A 140 -5.81 4.84 -11.65
CA ALA A 140 -4.38 4.70 -11.49
C ALA A 140 -3.83 3.57 -12.34
N VAL A 141 -2.53 3.64 -12.61
CA VAL A 141 -1.77 2.55 -13.24
C VAL A 141 -0.82 1.93 -12.20
N TYR A 142 -0.77 0.61 -12.14
CA TYR A 142 0.18 -0.10 -11.28
C TYR A 142 1.62 0.23 -11.69
N ALA A 143 2.41 0.67 -10.72
CA ALA A 143 3.72 1.27 -10.96
C ALA A 143 4.91 0.44 -10.44
N GLY A 144 4.68 -0.68 -9.77
CA GLY A 144 5.73 -1.57 -9.29
C GLY A 144 5.73 -1.74 -7.76
N ARG A 145 6.67 -2.54 -7.27
CA ARG A 145 6.87 -2.78 -5.81
C ARG A 145 7.90 -1.81 -5.23
N THR A 146 8.73 -1.22 -6.09
CA THR A 146 9.80 -0.30 -5.70
C THR A 146 9.53 1.10 -6.20
N ARG A 147 10.07 2.09 -5.47
CA ARG A 147 10.01 3.49 -5.90
C ARG A 147 10.67 3.73 -7.27
N ALA A 148 11.78 3.05 -7.55
CA ALA A 148 12.50 3.19 -8.82
C ALA A 148 11.69 2.67 -10.01
N GLU A 149 10.98 1.55 -9.88
CA GLU A 149 10.01 1.10 -10.89
C GLU A 149 8.92 2.13 -11.12
N ALA A 150 8.42 2.68 -10.01
CA ALA A 150 7.31 3.61 -10.02
C ALA A 150 7.66 4.94 -10.69
N GLU A 151 8.86 5.45 -10.46
CA GLU A 151 9.38 6.65 -11.12
C GLU A 151 9.52 6.44 -12.63
N ARG A 152 9.91 5.25 -13.10
CA ARG A 152 9.93 4.92 -14.54
C ARG A 152 8.53 4.91 -15.15
N VAL A 153 7.53 4.40 -14.42
CA VAL A 153 6.12 4.42 -14.86
C VAL A 153 5.60 5.85 -14.88
N LEU A 154 5.88 6.65 -13.84
CA LEU A 154 5.50 8.06 -13.77
C LEU A 154 6.10 8.87 -14.92
N ALA A 155 7.38 8.65 -15.24
CA ALA A 155 8.02 9.31 -16.38
C ALA A 155 7.31 8.97 -17.70
N ARG A 156 6.95 7.70 -17.93
CA ARG A 156 6.17 7.27 -19.10
C ARG A 156 4.78 7.90 -19.13
N VAL A 157 4.09 7.98 -17.98
CA VAL A 157 2.80 8.67 -17.86
C VAL A 157 2.92 10.14 -18.25
N LYS A 158 3.92 10.85 -17.70
CA LYS A 158 4.16 12.27 -18.02
C LYS A 158 4.49 12.47 -19.51
N ALA A 159 5.28 11.58 -20.09
CA ALA A 159 5.63 11.63 -21.52
C ALA A 159 4.41 11.51 -22.45
N THR A 160 3.29 10.95 -21.99
CA THR A 160 2.05 10.94 -22.80
C THR A 160 1.44 12.32 -22.99
N GLY A 161 1.75 13.30 -22.12
CA GLY A 161 1.10 14.62 -22.10
C GLY A 161 -0.38 14.62 -21.70
N ARG A 162 -1.02 13.45 -21.49
CA ARG A 162 -2.47 13.35 -21.24
C ARG A 162 -2.88 13.53 -19.78
N TYR A 163 -1.95 13.31 -18.85
CA TYR A 163 -2.24 13.27 -17.40
C TYR A 163 -1.40 14.30 -16.64
N GLY A 164 -1.72 15.58 -16.80
CA GLY A 164 -0.94 16.69 -16.19
C GLY A 164 -0.90 16.67 -14.66
N GLY A 165 -1.92 16.08 -14.01
CA GLY A 165 -1.99 15.91 -12.55
C GLY A 165 -1.39 14.60 -12.02
N ALA A 166 -0.71 13.82 -12.88
CA ALA A 166 -0.25 12.49 -12.50
C ALA A 166 0.77 12.54 -11.35
N ASN A 167 0.51 11.74 -10.30
CA ASN A 167 1.34 11.70 -9.10
C ASN A 167 1.54 10.28 -8.57
N LEU A 168 2.65 10.07 -7.87
CA LEU A 168 3.00 8.79 -7.29
C LEU A 168 2.33 8.59 -5.92
N ARG A 169 1.81 7.39 -5.68
CA ARG A 169 1.29 6.98 -4.37
C ARG A 169 1.81 5.59 -4.03
N GLN A 170 2.18 5.41 -2.76
CA GLN A 170 2.36 4.08 -2.18
C GLN A 170 1.02 3.64 -1.59
N MET A 171 0.52 2.49 -2.01
CA MET A 171 -0.83 2.02 -1.75
C MET A 171 -0.78 0.56 -1.27
N GLN A 172 -1.87 0.14 -0.66
CA GLN A 172 -2.22 -1.24 -0.39
C GLN A 172 -3.66 -1.43 -0.85
N THR A 173 -4.00 -2.63 -1.29
CA THR A 173 -5.38 -2.99 -1.59
C THR A 173 -5.73 -4.25 -0.84
N GLY A 174 -7.01 -4.48 -0.63
CA GLY A 174 -7.47 -5.68 0.04
C GLY A 174 -8.86 -6.05 -0.42
N PHE A 175 -9.23 -7.27 -0.06
CA PHE A 175 -10.52 -7.87 -0.32
C PHE A 175 -11.13 -8.27 1.03
N ASN A 176 -12.39 -7.97 1.24
CA ASN A 176 -13.13 -8.24 2.48
C ASN A 176 -14.44 -8.99 2.19
N GLY A 177 -14.29 -10.26 1.80
CA GLY A 177 -15.28 -11.33 1.82
C GLY A 177 -16.20 -11.30 3.02
N THR A 178 -17.51 -11.19 2.77
CA THR A 178 -18.61 -11.39 3.70
C THR A 178 -19.27 -12.75 3.52
#